data_AF-A0A929F7X4-F1
#
_entry.id   AF-A0A929F7X4-F1
#
_cell.length_a   1.000
_cell.length_b   1.000
_cell.length_c   1.000
_cell.angle_alpha   90.00
_cell.angle_beta   90.00
_cell.angle_gamma   90.00
#
_symmetry.space_group_name_H-M   'P 1'
#
loop_
_entity.id
_entity.type
_entity.pdbx_description
1 polymer ?
#
loop_
_entity_poly.entity_id
_entity_poly.type
_entity_poly.pdbx_seq_one_letter_code
_entity_poly.pdbx_strand_id
1 'polypeptide(L)'
;MEPRVTDQTSSNKNNGTDNLNLTPAPSPSAVAPVAPHEEPVSASALHELAEMRRDPDAIRELFLSGKYPYQTKIPTREYERKKKALQVELLKVQRWVKETGQKIVVLFEGRDAAGKGGTIKRFMEHLNPRGARVVALEKPSELEKGQWYFQ
;
A
#
# COMPACT_ATOMS: atom_id res chain seq x y z
N MET A 1 9.43 67.93 19.11
CA MET A 1 8.93 68.34 17.80
C MET A 1 8.08 67.20 17.26
N GLU A 2 6.88 67.51 16.77
CA GLU A 2 6.04 66.64 15.91
C GLU A 2 6.72 66.37 14.54
N PRO A 3 6.17 65.56 13.59
CA PRO A 3 4.83 64.91 13.51
C PRO A 3 4.92 63.38 13.20
N ARG A 4 3.92 62.57 12.76
CA ARG A 4 2.47 62.64 12.41
C ARG A 4 1.86 61.21 12.68
N VAL A 5 0.62 61.01 13.15
CA VAL A 5 -0.65 60.75 12.39
C VAL A 5 -0.59 59.50 11.48
N THR A 6 -1.55 58.55 11.44
CA THR A 6 -2.77 58.19 12.22
C THR A 6 -3.18 56.78 11.72
N ASP A 7 -4.04 56.05 12.44
CA ASP A 7 -5.12 55.36 11.72
C ASP A 7 -6.43 55.34 12.52
N GLN A 8 -7.57 55.31 11.82
CA GLN A 8 -8.90 55.55 12.37
C GLN A 8 -9.69 54.25 12.60
N THR A 9 -10.47 54.26 13.68
CA THR A 9 -11.41 53.20 13.99
C THR A 9 -12.61 53.16 13.03
N SER A 10 -12.90 51.96 12.56
CA SER A 10 -14.19 51.43 12.07
C SER A 10 -15.44 52.32 12.23
N SER A 11 -16.24 52.43 11.16
CA SER A 11 -17.60 51.83 11.08
C SER A 11 -18.45 52.44 9.96
N ASN A 12 -18.80 51.66 8.93
CA ASN A 12 -20.07 51.85 8.24
C ASN A 12 -20.58 50.54 7.61
N LYS A 13 -21.90 50.33 7.62
CA LYS A 13 -22.58 49.23 6.93
C LYS A 13 -23.28 49.79 5.69
N ASN A 14 -23.21 49.09 4.56
CA ASN A 14 -24.39 48.52 3.90
C ASN A 14 -24.07 47.78 2.60
N ASN A 15 -24.60 46.56 2.53
CA ASN A 15 -25.03 45.76 1.37
C ASN A 15 -24.67 46.26 -0.05
N GLY A 16 -23.75 45.53 -0.69
CA GLY A 16 -23.75 45.29 -2.13
C GLY A 16 -23.76 43.78 -2.36
N THR A 17 -24.70 43.28 -3.15
CA THR A 17 -24.87 41.84 -3.41
C THR A 17 -23.98 41.36 -4.55
N ASP A 18 -22.97 40.54 -4.24
CA ASP A 18 -22.33 39.66 -5.23
C ASP A 18 -21.98 38.31 -4.56
N ASN A 19 -22.95 37.40 -4.61
CA ASN A 19 -22.70 35.99 -4.27
C ASN A 19 -21.90 35.35 -5.41
N LEU A 20 -20.57 35.44 -5.35
CA LEU A 20 -19.69 34.57 -6.12
C LEU A 20 -19.94 33.12 -5.67
N ASN A 21 -20.78 32.43 -6.44
CA ASN A 21 -21.22 31.06 -6.19
C ASN A 21 -20.07 30.08 -6.46
N LEU A 22 -19.11 30.02 -5.53
CA LEU A 22 -18.06 29.02 -5.48
C LEU A 22 -18.69 27.66 -5.17
N THR A 23 -19.02 26.93 -6.24
CA THR A 23 -19.41 25.53 -6.17
C THR A 23 -18.37 24.74 -5.36
N PRO A 24 -18.77 23.99 -4.31
CA PRO A 24 -17.82 23.18 -3.56
C PRO A 24 -17.19 22.13 -4.50
N ALA A 25 -15.88 21.94 -4.37
CA ALA A 25 -15.20 20.85 -5.06
C ALA A 25 -15.84 19.51 -4.67
N PRO A 26 -16.02 18.56 -5.61
CA PRO A 26 -16.67 17.30 -5.30
C PRO A 26 -15.86 16.55 -4.25
N SER A 27 -16.50 16.23 -3.12
CA SER A 27 -15.96 15.32 -2.11
C SER A 27 -15.45 14.05 -2.80
N PRO A 28 -14.27 13.52 -2.43
CA PRO A 28 -13.77 12.28 -3.03
C PRO A 28 -14.82 11.19 -2.80
N SER A 29 -15.44 10.76 -3.90
CA SER A 29 -16.55 9.82 -3.85
C SER A 29 -16.06 8.55 -3.16
N ALA A 30 -16.68 8.21 -2.04
CA ALA A 30 -16.28 7.04 -1.27
C ALA A 30 -16.48 5.82 -2.16
N VAL A 31 -15.37 5.21 -2.59
CA VAL A 31 -15.39 3.98 -3.37
C VAL A 31 -16.02 2.91 -2.49
N ALA A 32 -17.31 2.68 -2.71
CA ALA A 32 -18.05 1.63 -2.03
C ALA A 32 -17.30 0.30 -2.22
N PRO A 33 -17.27 -0.59 -1.21
CA PRO A 33 -16.70 -1.91 -1.40
C PRO A 33 -17.47 -2.57 -2.55
N VAL A 34 -16.77 -2.89 -3.64
CA VAL A 34 -17.33 -3.70 -4.72
C VAL A 34 -17.72 -5.03 -4.09
N ALA A 35 -19.02 -5.24 -3.92
CA ALA A 35 -19.55 -6.50 -3.45
C ALA A 35 -19.09 -7.59 -4.42
N PRO A 36 -18.66 -8.78 -3.94
CA PRO A 36 -18.47 -9.91 -4.83
C PRO A 36 -19.81 -10.17 -5.53
N HIS A 37 -19.81 -10.28 -6.86
CA HIS A 37 -21.02 -10.64 -7.59
C HIS A 37 -21.43 -12.06 -7.19
N GLU A 38 -22.50 -12.18 -6.41
CA GLU A 38 -23.05 -13.45 -5.90
C GLU A 38 -23.87 -14.18 -6.98
N GLU A 39 -23.23 -14.49 -8.11
CA GLU A 39 -23.73 -15.54 -9.02
C GLU A 39 -23.35 -16.92 -8.44
N PRO A 40 -24.29 -17.89 -8.33
CA PRO A 40 -24.00 -19.21 -7.78
C PRO A 40 -23.02 -19.96 -8.69
N VAL A 41 -21.78 -20.05 -8.23
CA VAL A 41 -20.66 -20.66 -8.96
C VAL A 41 -20.94 -22.14 -9.18
N SER A 42 -21.03 -22.57 -10.44
CA SER A 42 -21.33 -23.96 -10.77
C SER A 42 -20.26 -24.91 -10.20
N ALA A 43 -20.66 -26.14 -9.91
CA ALA A 43 -19.72 -27.16 -9.40
C ALA A 43 -18.55 -27.42 -10.39
N SER A 44 -18.77 -27.25 -11.69
CA SER A 44 -17.72 -27.29 -12.72
C SER A 44 -16.70 -26.18 -12.52
N ALA A 45 -17.16 -24.93 -12.42
CA ALA A 45 -16.28 -23.78 -12.22
C ALA A 45 -15.49 -23.85 -10.90
N LEU A 46 -16.06 -24.43 -9.83
CA LEU A 46 -15.34 -24.70 -8.59
C LEU A 46 -14.25 -25.78 -8.74
N HIS A 47 -14.49 -26.81 -9.56
CA HIS A 47 -13.52 -27.85 -9.86
C HIS A 47 -12.39 -27.35 -10.77
N GLU A 48 -12.73 -26.61 -11.83
CA GLU A 48 -11.78 -25.93 -12.72
C GLU A 48 -10.87 -24.97 -11.95
N LEU A 49 -11.43 -24.13 -11.07
CA LEU A 49 -10.67 -23.26 -10.17
C LEU A 49 -9.83 -24.04 -9.15
N ALA A 50 -10.19 -25.28 -8.80
CA ALA A 50 -9.42 -26.12 -7.89
C ALA A 50 -8.22 -26.77 -8.58
N GLU A 51 -8.35 -27.22 -9.82
CA GLU A 51 -7.23 -27.76 -10.61
C GLU A 51 -6.27 -26.64 -11.03
N MET A 52 -6.77 -25.47 -11.45
CA MET A 52 -5.92 -24.29 -11.73
C MET A 52 -5.05 -23.86 -10.54
N ARG A 53 -5.45 -24.16 -9.28
CA ARG A 53 -4.62 -23.86 -8.09
C ARG A 53 -3.39 -24.75 -7.93
N ARG A 54 -3.30 -25.85 -8.67
CA ARG A 54 -2.15 -26.77 -8.67
C ARG A 54 -1.11 -26.43 -9.73
N ASP A 55 -1.47 -25.60 -10.70
CA ASP A 55 -0.62 -25.16 -11.80
C ASP A 55 -0.11 -23.72 -11.56
N PRO A 56 1.21 -23.53 -11.30
CA PRO A 56 1.80 -22.21 -11.15
C PRO A 56 1.67 -21.30 -12.38
N ASP A 57 1.68 -21.87 -13.59
CA ASP A 57 1.64 -21.10 -14.84
C ASP A 57 0.21 -20.61 -15.11
N ALA A 58 -0.81 -21.45 -14.90
CA ALA A 58 -2.22 -21.02 -14.94
C ALA A 58 -2.52 -19.88 -13.93
N ILE A 59 -1.98 -19.98 -12.70
CA ILE A 59 -2.10 -18.89 -11.71
C ILE A 59 -1.46 -17.60 -12.22
N ARG A 60 -0.27 -17.69 -12.85
CA ARG A 60 0.45 -16.55 -13.41
C ARG A 60 -0.33 -15.88 -14.55
N GLU A 61 -0.89 -16.65 -15.48
CA GLU A 61 -1.71 -16.11 -16.57
C GLU A 61 -2.96 -15.38 -16.05
N LEU A 62 -3.62 -15.94 -15.04
CA LEU A 62 -4.76 -15.28 -14.39
C LEU A 62 -4.37 -13.91 -13.82
N PHE A 63 -3.26 -13.81 -13.08
CA PHE A 63 -2.75 -12.53 -12.57
C PHE A 63 -2.42 -11.54 -13.69
N LEU A 64 -1.80 -11.98 -14.79
CA LEU A 64 -1.50 -11.12 -15.94
C LEU A 64 -2.77 -10.62 -16.63
N SER A 65 -3.84 -11.44 -16.67
CA SER A 65 -5.16 -11.05 -17.17
C SER A 65 -5.98 -10.17 -16.20
N GLY A 66 -5.45 -9.87 -15.00
CA GLY A 66 -6.15 -9.12 -13.96
C GLY A 66 -7.22 -9.92 -13.20
N LYS A 67 -7.32 -11.24 -13.44
CA LYS A 67 -8.27 -12.14 -12.76
C LYS A 67 -7.62 -12.78 -11.53
N TYR A 68 -8.42 -13.12 -10.52
CA TYR A 68 -7.93 -13.74 -9.29
C TYR A 68 -8.58 -15.13 -9.08
N PRO A 69 -7.81 -16.22 -8.87
CA PRO A 69 -8.33 -17.60 -8.78
C PRO A 69 -9.11 -17.94 -7.49
N TYR A 70 -9.40 -16.94 -6.67
CA TYR A 70 -10.11 -17.08 -5.39
C TYR A 70 -11.23 -16.05 -5.29
N GLN A 71 -12.46 -16.51 -5.08
CA GLN A 71 -13.62 -15.64 -4.88
C GLN A 71 -13.69 -15.10 -3.45
N THR A 72 -13.16 -15.87 -2.49
CA THR A 72 -13.18 -15.55 -1.06
C THR A 72 -11.77 -15.32 -0.53
N LYS A 73 -11.67 -14.49 0.51
CA LYS A 73 -10.40 -14.26 1.24
C LYS A 73 -10.08 -15.48 2.11
N ILE A 74 -8.80 -15.76 2.30
CA ILE A 74 -8.33 -16.77 3.26
C ILE A 74 -8.90 -16.46 4.67
N PRO A 75 -9.48 -17.45 5.39
CA PRO A 75 -9.99 -17.22 6.74
C PRO A 75 -8.88 -16.75 7.70
N THR A 76 -9.15 -15.74 8.53
CA THR A 76 -8.15 -15.10 9.41
C THR A 76 -7.39 -16.10 10.28
N ARG A 77 -8.08 -17.11 10.84
CA ARG A 77 -7.46 -18.18 11.65
C ARG A 77 -6.45 -19.02 10.86
N GLU A 78 -6.72 -19.27 9.58
CA GLU A 78 -5.82 -20.02 8.70
C GLU A 78 -4.63 -19.16 8.28
N TYR A 79 -4.89 -17.91 7.91
CA TYR A 79 -3.86 -16.91 7.59
C TYR A 79 -2.87 -16.73 8.73
N GLU A 80 -3.33 -16.46 9.95
CA GLU A 80 -2.47 -16.26 11.12
C GLU A 80 -1.63 -17.50 11.45
N ARG A 81 -2.21 -18.71 11.31
CA ARG A 81 -1.48 -19.98 11.48
C ARG A 81 -0.35 -20.12 10.44
N LYS A 82 -0.65 -19.87 9.16
CA LYS A 82 0.34 -19.94 8.06
C LYS A 82 1.42 -18.86 8.21
N LYS A 83 1.03 -17.61 8.52
CA LYS A 83 1.94 -16.48 8.75
C LYS A 83 2.93 -16.78 9.87
N LYS A 84 2.47 -17.30 11.02
CA LYS A 84 3.33 -17.66 12.15
C LYS A 84 4.37 -18.72 11.76
N ALA A 85 3.99 -19.74 11.00
CA ALA A 85 4.93 -20.76 10.52
C ALA A 85 6.01 -20.14 9.60
N LEU A 86 5.61 -19.31 8.64
CA LEU A 86 6.55 -18.62 7.75
C LEU A 86 7.49 -17.66 8.50
N GLN A 87 7.00 -16.97 9.54
CA GLN A 87 7.83 -16.10 10.38
C GLN A 87 8.87 -16.88 11.19
N VAL A 88 8.59 -18.14 11.59
CA VAL A 88 9.58 -19.03 12.21
C VAL A 88 10.66 -19.45 11.21
N GLU A 89 10.30 -19.79 9.97
CA GLU A 89 11.29 -20.10 8.92
C GLU A 89 12.14 -18.86 8.58
N LEU A 90 11.55 -17.66 8.55
CA LEU A 90 12.26 -16.41 8.30
C LEU A 90 13.32 -16.09 9.36
N LEU A 91 13.09 -16.49 10.62
CA LEU A 91 14.11 -16.43 11.68
C LEU A 91 15.27 -17.40 11.46
N LYS A 92 15.02 -18.59 10.89
CA LYS A 92 16.09 -19.53 10.50
C LYS A 92 16.92 -18.95 9.35
N VAL A 93 16.27 -18.33 8.36
CA VAL A 93 16.96 -17.60 7.29
C VAL A 93 17.81 -16.46 7.85
N GLN A 94 17.29 -15.64 8.77
CA GLN A 94 18.08 -14.57 9.40
C GLN A 94 19.31 -15.12 10.15
N ARG A 95 19.17 -16.26 10.84
CA ARG A 95 20.30 -16.93 11.50
C ARG A 95 21.34 -17.42 10.49
N TRP A 96 20.91 -18.14 9.46
CA TRP A 96 21.78 -18.66 8.40
C TRP A 96 22.53 -17.53 7.66
N VAL A 97 21.85 -16.42 7.34
CA VAL A 97 22.47 -15.21 6.75
C VAL A 97 23.61 -14.69 7.64
N LYS A 98 23.40 -14.62 8.95
CA LYS A 98 24.41 -14.18 9.91
C LYS A 98 25.60 -15.16 10.00
N GLU A 99 25.33 -16.46 10.00
CA GLU A 99 26.35 -17.51 10.12
C GLU A 99 27.21 -17.64 8.85
N THR A 100 26.63 -17.39 7.67
CA THR A 100 27.31 -17.52 6.37
C THR A 100 27.85 -16.21 5.81
N GLY A 101 27.50 -15.06 6.38
CA GLY A 101 27.89 -13.73 5.88
C GLY A 101 27.19 -13.32 4.57
N GLN A 102 26.14 -14.03 4.16
CA GLN A 102 25.37 -13.74 2.95
C GLN A 102 24.63 -12.40 3.04
N LYS A 103 24.18 -11.88 1.89
CA LYS A 103 23.44 -10.61 1.80
C LYS A 103 22.17 -10.82 0.98
N ILE A 104 21.02 -10.47 1.55
CA ILE A 104 19.71 -10.57 0.90
C ILE A 104 19.14 -9.16 0.73
N VAL A 105 18.69 -8.85 -0.48
CA VAL A 105 17.92 -7.65 -0.81
C VAL A 105 16.55 -8.10 -1.32
N VAL A 106 15.49 -7.49 -0.82
CA VAL A 106 14.10 -7.77 -1.25
C VAL A 106 13.48 -6.46 -1.72
N LEU A 107 13.16 -6.38 -3.01
CA LEU A 107 12.48 -5.24 -3.61
C LEU A 107 10.96 -5.47 -3.60
N PHE A 108 10.19 -4.47 -3.18
CA PHE A 108 8.73 -4.53 -3.10
C PHE A 108 8.11 -3.56 -4.09
N GLU A 109 7.78 -4.06 -5.28
CA GLU A 109 7.12 -3.28 -6.35
C GLU A 109 5.60 -3.50 -6.40
N GLY A 110 4.91 -2.60 -7.13
CA GLY A 110 3.48 -2.72 -7.42
C GLY A 110 2.74 -1.40 -7.38
N ARG A 111 1.46 -1.42 -7.76
CA ARG A 111 0.57 -0.23 -7.77
C ARG A 111 0.38 0.39 -6.38
N ASP A 112 -0.17 1.58 -6.35
CA ASP A 112 -0.65 2.19 -5.10
C ASP A 112 -1.79 1.37 -4.50
N ALA A 113 -1.90 1.43 -3.17
CA ALA A 113 -2.80 0.59 -2.36
C ALA A 113 -2.66 -0.94 -2.52
N ALA A 114 -1.71 -1.47 -3.31
CA ALA A 114 -1.51 -2.91 -3.54
C ALA A 114 -1.01 -3.72 -2.32
N GLY A 115 -0.90 -3.10 -1.13
CA GLY A 115 -0.57 -3.78 0.13
C GLY A 115 0.92 -3.88 0.49
N LYS A 116 1.82 -3.29 -0.31
CA LYS A 116 3.29 -3.34 -0.14
C LYS A 116 3.75 -3.14 1.33
N GLY A 117 3.34 -2.03 1.96
CA GLY A 117 3.69 -1.72 3.36
C GLY A 117 3.09 -2.69 4.38
N GLY A 118 1.93 -3.27 4.09
CA GLY A 118 1.34 -4.34 4.91
C GLY A 118 2.18 -5.61 4.89
N THR A 119 2.66 -6.02 3.72
CA THR A 119 3.57 -7.17 3.55
C THR A 119 4.90 -6.93 4.27
N ILE A 120 5.53 -5.77 4.07
CA ILE A 120 6.78 -5.38 4.76
C ILE A 120 6.59 -5.45 6.29
N LYS A 121 5.47 -4.93 6.81
CA LYS A 121 5.17 -4.99 8.25
C LYS A 121 5.12 -6.44 8.77
N ARG A 122 4.47 -7.37 8.06
CA ARG A 122 4.41 -8.79 8.47
C ARG A 122 5.75 -9.52 8.32
N PHE A 123 6.60 -9.07 7.40
CA PHE A 123 7.96 -9.60 7.24
C PHE A 123 8.87 -9.18 8.41
N MET A 124 8.79 -7.91 8.81
CA MET A 124 9.63 -7.33 9.85
C MET A 124 9.16 -7.60 11.29
N GLU A 125 7.89 -7.99 11.48
CA GLU A 125 7.20 -8.18 12.76
C GLU A 125 8.00 -8.90 13.86
N HIS A 126 8.78 -9.93 13.49
CA HIS A 126 9.55 -10.76 14.42
C HIS A 126 11.05 -10.79 14.11
N LEU A 127 11.52 -10.05 13.09
CA LEU A 127 12.93 -10.02 12.72
C LEU A 127 13.73 -9.11 13.64
N ASN A 128 14.97 -9.48 13.95
CA ASN A 128 15.86 -8.60 14.69
C ASN A 128 16.24 -7.39 13.81
N PRO A 129 15.92 -6.14 14.18
CA PRO A 129 16.15 -4.96 13.35
C PRO A 129 17.64 -4.63 13.15
N ARG A 130 18.55 -5.23 13.94
CA ARG A 130 20.01 -5.10 13.72
C ARG A 130 20.51 -5.92 12.53
N GLY A 131 19.75 -6.94 12.10
CA GLY A 131 20.08 -7.83 10.98
C GLY A 131 19.14 -7.73 9.78
N ALA A 132 18.11 -6.88 9.86
CA ALA A 132 17.18 -6.61 8.77
C ALA A 132 16.73 -5.16 8.86
N ARG A 133 16.84 -4.40 7.77
CA ARG A 133 16.45 -2.99 7.69
C ARG A 133 15.44 -2.78 6.57
N VAL A 134 14.46 -1.92 6.80
CA VAL A 134 13.59 -1.38 5.75
C VAL A 134 14.21 -0.10 5.23
N VAL A 135 14.31 0.04 3.91
CA VAL A 135 14.65 1.30 3.26
C VAL A 135 13.40 1.77 2.53
N ALA A 136 12.91 2.95 2.88
CA ALA A 136 11.89 3.67 2.14
C ALA A 136 12.59 4.92 1.58
N LEU A 137 12.73 4.98 0.26
CA LEU A 137 13.35 6.12 -0.40
C LEU A 137 12.33 7.25 -0.50
N GLU A 138 12.73 8.45 -0.10
CA GLU A 138 11.94 9.66 -0.30
C GLU A 138 12.16 10.22 -1.72
N LYS A 139 11.53 11.36 -2.03
CA LYS A 139 11.80 12.08 -3.27
C LYS A 139 13.27 12.56 -3.26
N PRO A 140 14.07 12.33 -4.32
CA PRO A 140 15.48 12.72 -4.32
C PRO A 140 15.64 14.23 -4.17
N SER A 141 16.60 14.61 -3.32
CA SER A 141 17.06 15.97 -3.11
C SER A 141 17.71 16.54 -4.37
N GLU A 142 17.91 17.86 -4.42
CA GLU A 142 18.56 18.52 -5.56
C GLU A 142 20.00 18.03 -5.81
N LEU A 143 20.69 17.54 -4.77
CA LEU A 143 22.02 16.93 -4.90
C LEU A 143 21.93 15.52 -5.49
N GLU A 144 21.02 14.67 -5.01
CA GLU A 144 20.84 13.30 -5.52
C GLU A 144 20.36 13.28 -6.97
N LYS A 145 19.55 14.27 -7.41
CA LYS A 145 19.19 14.43 -8.84
C LYS A 145 20.38 14.70 -9.75
N GLY A 146 21.46 15.31 -9.23
CA GLY A 146 22.70 15.56 -9.96
C GLY A 146 23.70 14.41 -9.92
N GLN A 147 23.42 13.37 -9.11
CA GLN A 147 24.24 12.17 -8.99
C GLN A 147 23.77 11.08 -9.97
N TRP A 148 24.51 9.98 -10.05
CA TRP A 148 24.07 8.82 -10.82
C TRP A 148 22.93 8.10 -10.09
N TYR A 149 21.90 7.67 -10.82
CA TYR A 149 20.62 7.20 -10.27
C TYR A 149 20.70 6.02 -9.27
N PHE A 150 21.80 5.26 -9.24
CA PHE A 150 22.01 4.10 -8.36
C PHE A 150 23.03 4.35 -7.24
N GLN A 151 23.38 5.62 -6.98
CA GLN A 151 24.37 6.04 -5.99
C GLN A 151 23.81 6.10 -4.56
#